data_AF-A0A0N7H9E1-F1
#
_entry.id   AF-A0A0N7H9E1-F1
#
_cell.length_a   1.000
_cell.length_b   1.000
_cell.length_c   1.000
_cell.angle_alpha   90.00
_cell.angle_beta   90.00
_cell.angle_gamma   90.00
#
_symmetry.space_group_name_H-M   'P 1'
#
loop_
_entity.id
_entity.type
_entity.pdbx_description
1 polymer ?
#
loop_
_entity_poly.entity_id
_entity_poly.type
_entity_poly.pdbx_seq_one_letter_code
_entity_poly.pdbx_strand_id
1 'polypeptide(L)' 'MPEIDDLRREIDELDATILAAVQRRAEVSKMIGKARMASGGTRLVHSREMQVIERYSVLGPEGKDLAILLLQLGRGRLGH' A
#
# COMPACT_ATOMS: atom_id res chain seq x y z
N MET A 1 -26.75 17.82 12.46
CA MET A 1 -25.58 17.59 11.59
C MET A 1 -24.38 17.48 12.51
N PRO A 2 -23.43 16.57 12.27
CA PRO A 2 -22.22 16.52 13.07
C PRO A 2 -21.47 17.87 12.95
N GLU A 3 -20.85 18.31 14.05
CA GLU A 3 -20.03 19.52 14.06
C GLU A 3 -18.71 19.26 13.31
N ILE A 4 -18.08 20.33 12.81
CA ILE A 4 -16.82 20.21 12.06
C ILE A 4 -15.74 19.49 12.88
N ASP A 5 -15.70 19.71 14.19
CA ASP A 5 -14.70 19.11 15.07
C ASP A 5 -14.93 17.61 15.29
N ASP A 6 -16.18 17.14 15.27
CA ASP A 6 -16.49 15.71 15.35
C ASP A 6 -16.02 14.99 14.07
N LEU A 7 -16.27 15.59 12.90
CA LEU A 7 -15.82 15.05 11.61
C LEU A 7 -14.28 15.02 11.50
N ARG A 8 -13.59 16.02 12.05
CA ARG A 8 -12.12 16.02 12.09
C ARG A 8 -11.56 14.92 12.96
N ARG A 9 -12.17 14.68 14.13
CA ARG A 9 -11.77 13.57 15.00
C ARG A 9 -11.98 12.23 14.30
N GLU A 10 -13.08 12.07 13.57
CA GLU A 10 -13.32 10.88 12.76
C GLU A 10 -12.23 10.67 11.70
N ILE A 11 -11.81 11.74 11.01
CA ILE A 11 -10.68 11.69 10.06
C ILE A 11 -9.39 11.27 10.78
N ASP A 12 -9.07 11.85 11.94
CA ASP A 12 -7.85 11.52 12.68
C ASP A 12 -7.80 10.02 13.07
N GLU A 13 -8.93 9.44 13.47
CA GLU A 13 -9.06 8.02 13.79
C GLU A 13 -8.92 7.12 12.55
N LEU A 14 -9.51 7.53 11.43
CA LEU A 14 -9.36 6.86 10.14
C LEU A 14 -7.91 6.90 9.66
N ASP A 15 -7.24 8.04 9.77
CA ASP A 15 -5.84 8.22 9.38
C ASP A 15 -4.90 7.39 10.24
N ALA A 16 -5.13 7.31 11.55
CA ALA A 16 -4.38 6.41 12.43
C ALA A 16 -4.51 4.94 11.99
N THR A 17 -5.72 4.54 11.60
CA THR A 17 -6.01 3.18 11.09
C THR A 17 -5.31 2.93 9.75
N ILE A 18 -5.38 3.89 8.82
CA ILE A 18 -4.71 3.82 7.51
C ILE A 18 -3.20 3.71 7.71
N LEU A 19 -2.60 4.54 8.56
CA LEU A 19 -1.15 4.53 8.83
C LEU A 19 -0.70 3.18 9.38
N ALA A 20 -1.40 2.64 10.38
CA ALA A 20 -1.09 1.32 10.94
C ALA A 20 -1.18 0.22 9.87
N ALA A 21 -2.22 0.24 9.04
CA ALA A 21 -2.41 -0.72 7.96
C ALA A 21 -1.31 -0.62 6.89
N VAL A 22 -0.90 0.59 6.51
CA VAL A 22 0.15 0.85 5.52
C VAL A 22 1.51 0.37 6.02
N GLN A 23 1.86 0.67 7.28
CA GLN A 23 3.11 0.20 7.89
C GLN A 23 3.18 -1.33 7.87
N ARG A 24 2.11 -1.99 8.35
CA ARG A 24 2.06 -3.45 8.38
C ARG A 24 2.11 -4.06 6.97
N ARG A 25 1.41 -3.47 6.00
CA ARG A 25 1.42 -3.92 4.60
C ARG A 25 2.83 -3.81 4.01
N ALA A 26 3.57 -2.75 4.31
CA ALA A 26 4.94 -2.56 3.85
C ALA A 26 5.88 -3.63 4.41
N GLU A 27 5.79 -3.94 5.71
CA GLU A 27 6.56 -5.02 6.33
C GLU A 27 6.28 -6.39 5.69
N VAL A 28 5.00 -6.72 5.50
CA VAL A 28 4.59 -7.98 4.86
C VAL A 28 5.12 -8.07 3.44
N SER A 29 5.05 -6.97 2.67
CA SER A 29 5.61 -6.93 1.32
C SER A 29 7.13 -7.16 1.30
N LYS A 30 7.87 -6.58 2.26
CA LYS A 30 9.31 -6.82 2.43
C LYS A 30 9.62 -8.27 2.77
N MET A 31 8.84 -8.89 3.67
CA MET A 31 8.99 -10.30 4.03
C MET A 31 8.77 -11.23 2.82
N ILE A 32 7.73 -10.96 2.01
CA ILE A 32 7.48 -11.69 0.76
C ILE A 32 8.68 -11.55 -0.19
N GLY A 33 9.19 -10.33 -0.37
CA GLY A 33 10.37 -10.08 -1.21
C GLY A 33 11.60 -10.88 -0.76
N LYS A 34 11.89 -10.89 0.55
CA LYS A 34 12.99 -11.68 1.13
C LYS A 34 12.80 -13.18 0.91
N ALA A 35 11.61 -13.71 1.16
CA ALA A 35 11.29 -15.13 0.98
C ALA A 35 11.44 -15.58 -0.48
N ARG A 36 11.00 -14.75 -1.44
CA ARG A 36 11.16 -15.03 -2.87
C ARG A 36 12.63 -15.07 -3.29
N MET A 37 13.42 -14.08 -2.85
CA MET A 37 14.86 -14.04 -3.13
C MET A 37 15.58 -15.25 -2.53
N ALA A 38 15.23 -15.65 -1.30
CA ALA A 38 15.80 -16.85 -0.66
C ALA A 38 15.49 -18.15 -1.43
N SER A 39 14.39 -18.17 -2.19
CA SER A 39 13.97 -19.31 -3.01
C SER A 39 14.49 -19.23 -4.46
N GLY A 40 15.43 -18.33 -4.77
CA GLY A 40 15.97 -18.13 -6.12
C GLY A 40 15.04 -17.39 -7.09
N GLY A 41 13.90 -16.87 -6.58
CA GLY A 41 12.96 -16.08 -7.37
C GLY A 41 13.38 -14.62 -7.50
N THR A 42 12.74 -13.91 -8.42
CA THR A 42 12.93 -12.47 -8.57
C THR A 42 12.47 -11.72 -7.31
N ARG A 43 12.87 -10.45 -7.13
CA ARG A 43 12.30 -9.60 -6.09
C ARG A 43 10.87 -9.15 -6.44
N LEU A 44 10.60 -8.90 -7.73
CA LEU A 44 9.37 -8.29 -8.25
C LEU A 44 8.59 -9.24 -9.15
N VAL A 45 7.25 -9.17 -9.11
CA VAL A 45 6.35 -9.90 -10.03
C VAL A 45 5.39 -8.90 -10.65
N HIS A 46 5.59 -8.60 -11.93
CA HIS A 46 4.79 -7.60 -12.63
C HIS A 46 3.29 -7.90 -12.59
N SER A 47 2.88 -9.15 -12.85
CA SER A 47 1.46 -9.55 -12.80
C SER A 47 0.85 -9.35 -11.41
N ARG A 48 1.61 -9.58 -10.34
CA ARG A 48 1.12 -9.34 -8.97
C ARG A 48 0.95 -7.86 -8.67
N GLU A 49 1.81 -7.01 -9.22
CA GLU A 49 1.71 -5.57 -9.04
C GLU A 49 0.53 -4.99 -9.80
N MET A 50 0.26 -5.48 -11.00
CA MET A 50 -0.95 -5.12 -11.74
C MET A 50 -2.23 -5.49 -10.98
N GLN A 51 -2.27 -6.65 -10.31
CA GLN A 51 -3.40 -7.01 -9.44
C GLN A 51 -3.55 -6.06 -8.23
N VAL A 52 -2.46 -5.48 -7.73
CA VAL A 52 -2.54 -4.49 -6.66
C VAL A 52 -3.10 -3.18 -7.22
N ILE A 53 -2.61 -2.71 -8.37
CA ILE A 53 -3.11 -1.49 -9.02
C ILE A 53 -4.61 -1.62 -9.32
N GLU A 54 -5.03 -2.76 -9.88
CA GLU A 54 -6.44 -3.01 -10.18
C GLU A 54 -7.30 -3.03 -8.91
N ARG A 55 -6.80 -3.58 -7.80
CA ARG A 55 -7.56 -3.59 -6.54
C ARG A 55 -7.94 -2.17 -6.06
N TYR A 56 -7.09 -1.18 -6.30
CA TYR A 56 -7.35 0.19 -5.86
C TYR A 56 -8.07 1.01 -6.95
N SER A 57 -8.34 0.47 -8.14
CA SER A 57 -9.02 1.19 -9.23
C SER A 57 -10.43 1.67 -8.85
N VAL A 58 -11.04 1.04 -7.83
CA VAL A 58 -12.33 1.44 -7.24
C VAL A 58 -12.34 2.86 -6.68
N LEU A 59 -11.15 3.43 -6.37
CA LEU A 59 -10.98 4.81 -5.92
C LEU A 59 -10.77 5.80 -7.09
N GLY A 60 -10.93 5.35 -8.34
CA GLY A 60 -10.67 6.18 -9.51
C GLY A 60 -9.17 6.32 -9.84
N PRO A 61 -8.78 7.39 -10.55
CA PRO A 61 -7.39 7.65 -10.93
C PRO A 61 -6.42 7.65 -9.73
N GLU A 62 -6.80 8.28 -8.63
CA GLU A 62 -6.00 8.43 -7.40
C GLU A 62 -5.72 7.08 -6.73
N GLY A 63 -6.61 6.11 -6.92
CA GLY A 63 -6.42 4.75 -6.44
C GLY A 63 -5.20 4.06 -7.05
N LYS A 64 -4.93 4.31 -8.33
CA LYS A 64 -3.74 3.76 -9.00
C LYS A 64 -2.46 4.35 -8.41
N ASP A 65 -2.45 5.65 -8.13
CA ASP A 65 -1.30 6.33 -7.52
C ASP A 65 -1.08 5.83 -6.08
N LEU A 66 -2.14 5.66 -5.30
CA LEU A 66 -2.06 5.04 -3.98
C LEU A 66 -1.47 3.64 -4.05
N ALA A 67 -1.94 2.79 -4.97
CA ALA A 67 -1.37 1.46 -5.17
C ALA A 67 0.13 1.50 -5.50
N ILE A 68 0.56 2.44 -6.34
CA ILE A 68 1.97 2.63 -6.70
C ILE A 68 2.80 3.01 -5.47
N LEU A 69 2.34 3.98 -4.66
CA LEU A 69 3.01 4.36 -3.40
C LEU A 69 3.14 3.17 -2.45
N LEU A 70 2.07 2.40 -2.28
CA LEU A 70 2.06 1.21 -1.43
C LEU A 70 2.99 0.11 -1.94
N LEU A 71 3.14 -0.04 -3.25
CA LEU A 71 4.12 -0.96 -3.84
C LEU A 71 5.54 -0.48 -3.55
N GLN A 72 5.83 0.82 -3.74
CA GLN A 72 7.15 1.40 -3.47
C GLN A 72 7.58 1.26 -2.01
N LEU A 73 6.67 1.47 -1.05
CA LEU A 73 6.95 1.28 0.39
C LEU A 73 7.38 -0.15 0.74
N GLY A 74 6.84 -1.15 0.02
CA GLY A 74 7.14 -2.56 0.23
C GLY A 74 8.42 -3.04 -0.46
N ARG A 75 8.57 -2.70 -1.74
CA ARG A 75 9.64 -3.27 -2.60
C ARG A 75 10.82 -2.34 -2.87
N GLY A 76 10.72 -1.07 -2.49
CA GLY A 76 11.61 0.00 -2.94
C GLY A 76 11.16 0.63 -4.26
N ARG A 77 11.86 1.70 -4.67
CA ARG A 77 11.63 2.34 -5.99
C ARG A 77 12.19 1.47 -7.10
N LEU A 78 11.53 1.48 -8.26
CA LEU A 78 12.08 0.84 -9.46
C LEU A 78 13.36 1.57 -9.88
N GLY A 79 14.45 0.82 -10.11
CA GLY A 79 15.72 1.38 -10.61
C GLY A 79 16.68 1.96 -9.56
N HIS A 80 16.41 1.76 -8.27
CA HIS A 80 17.33 2.08 -7.17
C HIS A 80 17.72 0.84 -6.37
#